data_AF-A0A3B0CAE1-F1
#
_entry.id   AF-A0A3B0CAE1-F1
#
_cell.length_a   1.000
_cell.length_b   1.000
_cell.length_c   1.000
_cell.angle_alpha   90.00
_cell.angle_beta   90.00
_cell.angle_gamma   90.00
#
_symmetry.space_group_name_H-M   'P 1'
#
loop_
_entity.id
_entity.type
_entity.pdbx_description
1 polymer ?
#
loop_
_entity_poly.entity_id
_entity_poly.type
_entity_poly.pdbx_seq_one_letter_code
_entity_poly.pdbx_strand_id
1 'polypeptide(L)'
;MKTKKLIQSLILASCICFLGYGKSTIDPVQSYEVYQSNDSIFVRGQIDFKTKYASVSADESLQFALDALKEKGGEVLVHNGRYVLGKQIELYSGIQLRGKGTATVFMLAGSHPTGIAFHAAEKNRVHISDISIVNKRETNNRARIGIDLDHCGDCLVEDVLVVGMKEYGIKLHNDSFLCEIRGARIADSGISGIFVLNIDQGGRGGDFVSNLISNCIIYGGNKGILTDRTMVLNITGCQVYQTKGVAFHISNWSNSVAITGCRTFQISDDAVVVEGSHEINMSGNIFCWHTGNGIVLKNAVWGSITGNNIIDTGSVNVFDETEDKFIKSGDRPFQKPIEDENAYTLYTAIVIKEESKGLVVGNNAIFNWHVLPPMKHGITEDSSCINNVITDNSINFCKDEGVVANGKGSKISNNMVYGDEPYIQPHVKKYQFFDPRVLNSFIEELKEF
;
A
#
# COMPACT_ATOMS: atom_id res chain seq x y z
N MET A 1 82.08 -67.87 -26.12
CA MET A 1 81.60 -69.27 -26.23
C MET A 1 80.61 -69.53 -25.11
N LYS A 2 79.38 -69.93 -25.45
CA LYS A 2 78.31 -70.48 -24.59
C LYS A 2 77.53 -69.55 -23.63
N THR A 3 76.33 -69.26 -24.11
CA THR A 3 75.04 -68.93 -23.49
C THR A 3 74.66 -69.74 -22.24
N LYS A 4 73.95 -69.07 -21.29
CA LYS A 4 72.63 -69.45 -20.71
C LYS A 4 72.12 -68.42 -19.67
N LYS A 5 70.99 -67.76 -19.97
CA LYS A 5 69.72 -67.61 -19.20
C LYS A 5 69.86 -67.39 -17.67
N LEU A 6 69.17 -66.44 -17.02
CA LEU A 6 67.70 -66.35 -16.90
C LEU A 6 67.30 -65.08 -16.07
N ILE A 7 66.32 -64.32 -16.57
CA ILE A 7 65.19 -63.65 -15.87
C ILE A 7 65.37 -63.25 -14.39
N GLN A 8 65.28 -61.95 -14.06
CA GLN A 8 64.38 -61.43 -13.01
C GLN A 8 64.41 -59.88 -12.87
N SER A 9 63.20 -59.30 -12.91
CA SER A 9 62.77 -58.12 -12.15
C SER A 9 63.14 -56.72 -12.64
N LEU A 10 62.39 -56.23 -13.64
CA LEU A 10 62.00 -54.82 -13.74
C LEU A 10 61.13 -54.48 -12.53
N ILE A 11 61.65 -53.73 -11.55
CA ILE A 11 60.82 -53.03 -10.56
C ILE A 11 60.66 -51.60 -11.05
N LEU A 12 59.44 -51.36 -11.53
CA LEU A 12 58.88 -50.08 -11.89
C LEU A 12 58.79 -49.22 -10.61
N ALA A 13 59.73 -48.31 -10.40
CA ALA A 13 59.59 -47.25 -9.39
C ALA A 13 58.75 -46.12 -9.97
N SER A 14 57.45 -46.36 -10.13
CA SER A 14 56.47 -45.30 -10.34
C SER A 14 56.23 -44.61 -9.00
N CYS A 15 56.93 -43.48 -8.78
CA CYS A 15 56.55 -42.48 -7.80
C CYS A 15 55.18 -41.92 -8.17
N ILE A 16 54.12 -42.57 -7.69
CA ILE A 16 52.79 -41.97 -7.64
C ILE A 16 52.83 -40.98 -6.48
N CYS A 17 53.06 -39.71 -6.80
CA CYS A 17 52.67 -38.61 -5.95
C CYS A 17 51.13 -38.65 -5.83
N PHE A 18 50.61 -39.34 -4.82
CA PHE A 18 49.26 -39.11 -4.32
C PHE A 18 49.22 -37.72 -3.67
N LEU A 19 49.20 -36.68 -4.51
CA LEU A 19 48.60 -35.41 -4.11
C LEU A 19 47.13 -35.72 -3.92
N GLY A 20 46.73 -35.85 -2.65
CA GLY A 20 45.33 -35.87 -2.27
C GLY A 20 44.68 -34.57 -2.75
N TYR A 21 44.13 -34.61 -3.96
CA TYR A 21 43.03 -33.72 -4.34
C TYR A 21 41.88 -34.09 -3.40
N GLY A 22 41.89 -33.51 -2.21
CA GLY A 22 40.69 -33.39 -1.41
C GLY A 22 39.66 -32.77 -2.35
N LYS A 23 38.64 -33.55 -2.73
CA LYS A 23 37.44 -33.02 -3.35
C LYS A 23 36.86 -32.05 -2.34
N SER A 24 37.30 -30.79 -2.34
CA SER A 24 36.44 -29.73 -1.83
C SER A 24 35.28 -29.69 -2.82
N THR A 25 34.23 -30.44 -2.51
CA THR A 25 32.93 -30.19 -3.09
C THR A 25 32.54 -28.80 -2.62
N ILE A 26 33.01 -27.78 -3.35
CA ILE A 26 32.49 -26.43 -3.20
C ILE A 26 31.04 -26.58 -3.61
N ASP A 27 30.14 -26.57 -2.62
CA ASP A 27 28.72 -26.50 -2.91
C ASP A 27 28.52 -25.26 -3.79
N PRO A 28 27.96 -25.42 -5.00
CA PRO A 28 27.80 -24.30 -5.90
C PRO A 28 26.98 -23.22 -5.18
N VAL A 29 27.42 -21.96 -5.28
CA VAL A 29 26.58 -20.82 -4.90
C VAL A 29 25.34 -20.89 -5.78
N GLN A 30 24.18 -21.16 -5.17
CA GLN A 30 22.94 -21.41 -5.88
C GLN A 30 21.75 -20.89 -5.09
N SER A 31 20.71 -20.52 -5.82
CA SER A 31 19.38 -20.19 -5.31
C SER A 31 18.60 -21.44 -4.89
N TYR A 32 17.49 -21.21 -4.18
CA TYR A 32 16.66 -22.27 -3.64
C TYR A 32 15.22 -22.20 -4.14
N GLU A 33 14.59 -23.36 -4.20
CA GLU A 33 13.14 -23.49 -4.36
C GLU A 33 12.52 -24.08 -3.09
N VAL A 34 11.37 -23.54 -2.69
CA VAL A 34 10.56 -24.04 -1.60
C VAL A 34 9.22 -24.51 -2.16
N TYR A 35 8.87 -25.78 -1.95
CA TYR A 35 7.62 -26.35 -2.43
C TYR A 35 7.00 -27.30 -1.42
N GLN A 36 5.67 -27.36 -1.41
CA GLN A 36 4.92 -28.31 -0.61
C GLN A 36 4.69 -29.59 -1.42
N SER A 37 4.90 -30.74 -0.78
CA SER A 37 4.52 -32.05 -1.33
C SER A 37 4.04 -32.93 -0.18
N ASN A 38 2.79 -33.37 -0.25
CA ASN A 38 2.08 -34.00 0.86
C ASN A 38 2.12 -33.07 2.10
N ASP A 39 2.39 -33.63 3.29
CA ASP A 39 2.45 -32.89 4.56
C ASP A 39 3.83 -32.26 4.82
N SER A 40 4.73 -32.27 3.85
CA SER A 40 6.10 -31.77 3.99
C SER A 40 6.40 -30.63 3.02
N ILE A 41 7.24 -29.72 3.49
CA ILE A 41 7.76 -28.58 2.75
C ILE A 41 9.25 -28.85 2.53
N PHE A 42 9.65 -28.78 1.27
CA PHE A 42 10.99 -29.14 0.83
C PHE A 42 11.72 -27.89 0.37
N VAL A 43 13.02 -27.83 0.69
CA VAL A 43 13.96 -26.87 0.14
C VAL A 43 14.87 -27.62 -0.82
N ARG A 44 14.95 -27.17 -2.06
CA ARG A 44 15.75 -27.79 -3.13
C ARG A 44 16.68 -26.75 -3.77
N GLY A 45 17.91 -27.14 -4.06
CA GLY A 45 18.82 -26.29 -4.85
C GLY A 45 18.34 -26.13 -6.29
N GLN A 46 18.36 -24.91 -6.83
CA GLN A 46 17.93 -24.65 -8.22
C GLN A 46 18.89 -25.22 -9.29
N ILE A 47 20.17 -25.42 -8.93
CA ILE A 47 21.18 -25.91 -9.89
C ILE A 47 21.35 -27.43 -9.76
N ASP A 48 21.52 -27.92 -8.53
CA ASP A 48 21.81 -29.34 -8.30
C ASP A 48 20.55 -30.20 -8.17
N PHE A 49 19.37 -29.57 -8.05
CA PHE A 49 18.07 -30.21 -7.82
C PHE A 49 18.01 -31.14 -6.60
N LYS A 50 18.98 -31.05 -5.69
CA LYS A 50 19.02 -31.87 -4.49
C LYS A 50 18.17 -31.22 -3.41
N THR A 51 17.36 -32.03 -2.74
CA THR A 51 16.72 -31.63 -1.49
C THR A 51 17.80 -31.35 -0.45
N LYS A 52 17.79 -30.13 0.08
CA LYS A 52 18.72 -29.65 1.11
C LYS A 52 18.10 -29.69 2.50
N TYR A 53 16.78 -29.53 2.56
CA TYR A 53 16.03 -29.53 3.81
C TYR A 53 14.59 -29.99 3.56
N ALA A 54 13.97 -30.57 4.58
CA ALA A 54 12.56 -30.92 4.59
C ALA A 54 12.02 -30.77 6.02
N SER A 55 10.90 -30.08 6.17
CA SER A 55 10.18 -29.96 7.44
C SER A 55 8.68 -29.95 7.19
N VAL A 56 7.88 -30.20 8.23
CA VAL A 56 6.44 -29.94 8.21
C VAL A 56 6.13 -28.46 8.47
N SER A 57 7.12 -27.69 8.94
CA SER A 57 7.01 -26.26 9.19
C SER A 57 7.43 -25.43 7.98
N ALA A 58 6.56 -24.49 7.59
CA ALA A 58 6.84 -23.58 6.50
C ALA A 58 7.88 -22.53 6.90
N ASP A 59 7.78 -21.99 8.12
CA ASP A 59 8.73 -20.98 8.61
C ASP A 59 10.14 -21.55 8.74
N GLU A 60 10.29 -22.78 9.23
CA GLU A 60 11.61 -23.43 9.30
C GLU A 60 12.22 -23.68 7.92
N SER A 61 11.41 -24.16 6.97
CA SER A 61 11.89 -24.46 5.61
C SER A 61 12.27 -23.18 4.86
N LEU A 62 11.45 -22.14 4.98
CA LEU A 62 11.71 -20.87 4.32
C LEU A 62 12.93 -20.16 4.95
N GLN A 63 13.00 -20.12 6.28
CA GLN A 63 14.14 -19.52 6.96
C GLN A 63 15.44 -20.26 6.66
N PHE A 64 15.42 -21.60 6.55
CA PHE A 64 16.58 -22.38 6.12
C PHE A 64 17.10 -21.94 4.74
N ALA A 65 16.22 -21.74 3.77
CA ALA A 65 16.60 -21.30 2.43
C ALA A 65 17.20 -19.88 2.44
N LEU A 66 16.63 -18.98 3.25
CA LEU A 66 17.11 -17.61 3.41
C LEU A 66 18.45 -17.55 4.13
N ASP A 67 18.62 -18.31 5.22
CA ASP A 67 19.84 -18.38 6.01
C ASP A 67 21.03 -18.89 5.16
N ALA A 68 20.77 -19.84 4.27
CA ALA A 68 21.78 -20.33 3.33
C ALA A 68 22.28 -19.26 2.33
N LEU A 69 21.50 -18.19 2.12
CA LEU A 69 21.82 -17.07 1.22
C LEU A 69 22.22 -15.79 1.95
N LYS A 70 22.17 -15.74 3.29
CA LYS A 70 22.33 -14.55 4.12
C LYS A 70 23.52 -13.65 3.75
N GLU A 71 24.68 -14.26 3.47
CA GLU A 71 25.93 -13.53 3.19
C GLU A 71 26.12 -13.20 1.71
N LYS A 72 25.43 -13.90 0.81
CA LYS A 72 25.67 -13.84 -0.64
C LYS A 72 24.53 -13.18 -1.42
N GLY A 73 23.35 -13.06 -0.82
CA GLY A 73 22.11 -12.77 -1.52
C GLY A 73 21.70 -13.93 -2.44
N GLY A 74 20.67 -13.69 -3.24
CA GLY A 74 20.14 -14.66 -4.21
C GLY A 74 18.63 -14.80 -4.15
N GLU A 75 18.09 -15.66 -5.01
CA GLU A 75 16.65 -15.94 -5.07
C GLU A 75 16.22 -17.13 -4.19
N VAL A 76 15.09 -16.97 -3.51
CA VAL A 76 14.26 -18.06 -2.98
C VAL A 76 12.93 -18.05 -3.73
N LEU A 77 12.72 -19.04 -4.60
CA LEU A 77 11.48 -19.24 -5.33
C LEU A 77 10.53 -20.12 -4.53
N VAL A 78 9.38 -19.60 -4.13
CA VAL A 78 8.34 -20.36 -3.43
C VAL A 78 7.25 -20.74 -4.42
N HIS A 79 6.99 -22.04 -4.56
CA HIS A 79 5.98 -22.55 -5.48
C HIS A 79 4.55 -22.27 -4.99
N ASN A 80 3.57 -22.65 -5.80
CA ASN A 80 2.16 -22.60 -5.39
C ASN A 80 1.96 -23.47 -4.15
N GLY A 81 1.18 -22.98 -3.20
CA GLY A 81 0.95 -23.70 -1.95
C GLY A 81 0.45 -22.78 -0.85
N ARG A 82 0.13 -23.42 0.28
CA ARG A 82 -0.38 -22.77 1.49
C ARG A 82 0.60 -22.98 2.62
N TYR A 83 1.31 -21.91 2.98
CA TYR A 83 2.44 -21.93 3.90
C TYR A 83 2.03 -21.26 5.21
N VAL A 84 1.73 -22.08 6.24
CA VAL A 84 1.40 -21.56 7.57
C VAL A 84 2.68 -21.15 8.29
N LEU A 85 2.80 -19.86 8.60
CA LEU A 85 3.91 -19.27 9.32
C LEU A 85 3.63 -19.29 10.83
N GLY A 86 4.38 -20.13 11.56
CA GLY A 86 4.37 -20.13 13.03
C GLY A 86 5.21 -19.00 13.63
N LYS A 87 6.15 -18.46 12.85
CA LYS A 87 7.11 -17.42 13.23
C LYS A 87 7.31 -16.43 12.07
N GLN A 88 7.85 -15.27 12.44
CA GLN A 88 8.30 -14.24 11.52
C GLN A 88 9.43 -14.74 10.64
N ILE A 89 9.42 -14.34 9.37
CA ILE A 89 10.47 -14.64 8.39
C ILE A 89 11.43 -13.46 8.31
N GLU A 90 12.69 -13.71 8.61
CA GLU A 90 13.76 -12.71 8.57
C GLU A 90 14.40 -12.68 7.18
N LEU A 91 14.32 -11.53 6.54
CA LEU A 91 14.93 -11.29 5.23
C LEU A 91 16.34 -10.69 5.37
N TYR A 92 17.19 -11.01 4.40
CA TYR A 92 18.59 -10.57 4.39
C TYR A 92 18.89 -9.69 3.17
N SER A 93 20.01 -8.96 3.23
CA SER A 93 20.40 -8.07 2.14
C SER A 93 20.65 -8.85 0.84
N GLY A 94 20.18 -8.32 -0.29
CA GLY A 94 20.34 -8.93 -1.61
C GLY A 94 19.48 -10.18 -1.84
N ILE A 95 18.50 -10.45 -0.98
CA ILE A 95 17.56 -11.54 -1.16
C ILE A 95 16.41 -11.13 -2.09
N GLN A 96 16.06 -12.03 -3.00
CA GLN A 96 14.81 -12.00 -3.74
C GLN A 96 13.92 -13.15 -3.27
N LEU A 97 12.86 -12.84 -2.53
CA LEU A 97 11.81 -13.80 -2.19
C LEU A 97 10.70 -13.67 -3.22
N ARG A 98 10.51 -14.70 -4.02
CA ARG A 98 9.57 -14.69 -5.14
C ARG A 98 8.59 -15.85 -5.06
N GLY A 99 7.31 -15.57 -5.22
CA GLY A 99 6.28 -16.61 -5.37
C GLY A 99 5.94 -16.92 -6.82
N LYS A 100 4.77 -17.53 -7.02
CA LYS A 100 4.18 -17.83 -8.34
C LYS A 100 2.85 -17.09 -8.56
N GLY A 101 2.71 -15.93 -7.91
CA GLY A 101 1.54 -15.06 -7.94
C GLY A 101 0.64 -15.30 -6.73
N THR A 102 -0.66 -15.00 -6.89
CA THR A 102 -1.63 -15.11 -5.79
C THR A 102 -1.87 -16.53 -5.27
N ALA A 103 -1.33 -17.55 -5.95
CA ALA A 103 -1.40 -18.95 -5.53
C ALA A 103 -0.26 -19.38 -4.56
N THR A 104 0.73 -18.52 -4.32
CA THR A 104 1.72 -18.70 -3.25
C THR A 104 1.25 -17.95 -2.02
N VAL A 105 0.60 -18.66 -1.10
CA VAL A 105 -0.14 -18.06 0.03
C VAL A 105 0.58 -18.32 1.35
N PHE A 106 0.92 -17.26 2.08
CA PHE A 106 1.42 -17.29 3.45
C PHE A 106 0.31 -16.94 4.44
N MET A 107 0.13 -17.77 5.45
CA MET A 107 -0.89 -17.57 6.49
C MET A 107 -0.24 -17.48 7.86
N LEU A 108 -0.51 -16.42 8.63
CA LEU A 108 0.01 -16.33 10.00
C LEU A 108 -0.78 -17.27 10.92
N ALA A 109 -0.08 -18.09 11.68
CA ALA A 109 -0.68 -18.93 12.71
C ALA A 109 -1.31 -18.06 13.82
N GLY A 110 -2.38 -18.55 14.47
CA GLY A 110 -3.00 -17.86 15.61
C GLY A 110 -2.07 -17.67 16.81
N SER A 111 -1.04 -18.50 16.94
CA SER A 111 -0.01 -18.43 17.97
C SER A 111 1.21 -17.60 17.59
N HIS A 112 1.19 -16.92 16.44
CA HIS A 112 2.36 -16.19 15.93
C HIS A 112 2.84 -15.14 16.95
N PRO A 113 4.14 -15.10 17.31
CA PRO A 113 4.61 -14.34 18.47
C PRO A 113 4.63 -12.83 18.24
N THR A 114 5.12 -12.36 17.09
CA THR A 114 5.28 -10.93 16.78
C THR A 114 4.08 -10.33 16.02
N GLY A 115 3.41 -11.18 15.24
CA GLY A 115 2.34 -10.77 14.34
C GLY A 115 2.79 -10.26 12.98
N ILE A 116 4.07 -10.42 12.65
CA ILE A 116 4.68 -9.90 11.43
C ILE A 116 5.05 -11.07 10.53
N ALA A 117 4.57 -11.09 9.29
CA ALA A 117 4.85 -12.20 8.37
C ALA A 117 6.31 -12.15 7.87
N PHE A 118 6.68 -11.03 7.23
CA PHE A 118 8.02 -10.79 6.69
C PHE A 118 8.62 -9.53 7.29
N HIS A 119 9.86 -9.62 7.73
CA HIS A 119 10.58 -8.50 8.33
C HIS A 119 11.98 -8.38 7.75
N ALA A 120 12.39 -7.14 7.49
CA ALA A 120 13.76 -6.78 7.20
C ALA A 120 14.16 -5.60 8.08
N ALA A 121 15.21 -5.76 8.88
CA ALA A 121 15.82 -4.68 9.65
C ALA A 121 17.25 -4.39 9.19
N GLU A 122 17.52 -3.12 8.87
CA GLU A 122 18.83 -2.62 8.45
C GLU A 122 19.40 -3.31 7.20
N LYS A 123 18.53 -3.83 6.34
CA LYS A 123 18.91 -4.59 5.13
C LYS A 123 18.87 -3.71 3.88
N ASN A 124 19.59 -4.13 2.84
CA ASN A 124 19.53 -3.47 1.54
C ASN A 124 19.18 -4.44 0.42
N ARG A 125 18.52 -3.97 -0.64
CA ARG A 125 18.22 -4.82 -1.82
C ARG A 125 17.40 -6.06 -1.49
N VAL A 126 16.44 -5.91 -0.58
CA VAL A 126 15.42 -6.93 -0.34
C VAL A 126 14.34 -6.77 -1.40
N HIS A 127 14.00 -7.84 -2.10
CA HIS A 127 12.90 -7.89 -3.07
C HIS A 127 11.91 -8.95 -2.65
N ILE A 128 10.64 -8.56 -2.46
CA ILE A 128 9.53 -9.48 -2.20
C ILE A 128 8.55 -9.34 -3.35
N SER A 129 8.23 -10.44 -4.04
CA SER A 129 7.33 -10.39 -5.19
C SER A 129 6.46 -11.64 -5.39
N ASP A 130 5.35 -11.46 -6.09
CA ASP A 130 4.50 -12.56 -6.58
C ASP A 130 3.94 -13.47 -5.46
N ILE A 131 3.58 -12.92 -4.29
CA ILE A 131 3.06 -13.68 -3.14
C ILE A 131 1.75 -13.12 -2.57
N SER A 132 1.02 -13.94 -1.82
CA SER A 132 -0.11 -13.53 -1.00
C SER A 132 0.16 -13.74 0.49
N ILE A 133 -0.28 -12.80 1.32
CA ILE A 133 -0.20 -12.85 2.78
C ILE A 133 -1.60 -12.66 3.33
N VAL A 134 -2.14 -13.71 3.96
CA VAL A 134 -3.56 -13.77 4.32
C VAL A 134 -3.71 -14.04 5.81
N ASN A 135 -4.53 -13.23 6.47
CA ASN A 135 -5.02 -13.52 7.81
C ASN A 135 -6.46 -14.05 7.74
N LYS A 136 -6.61 -15.37 7.82
CA LYS A 136 -7.87 -16.10 7.58
C LYS A 136 -8.89 -16.03 8.72
N ARG A 137 -8.64 -15.35 9.83
CA ARG A 137 -9.55 -15.44 11.00
C ARG A 137 -9.78 -14.12 11.72
N GLU A 138 -11.06 -13.85 12.00
CA GLU A 138 -11.48 -12.92 13.05
C GLU A 138 -10.80 -13.23 14.40
N THR A 139 -10.44 -14.50 14.65
CA THR A 139 -9.82 -14.97 15.89
C THR A 139 -8.29 -14.86 15.94
N ASN A 140 -7.59 -14.62 14.82
CA ASN A 140 -6.14 -14.34 14.90
C ASN A 140 -5.93 -12.85 15.17
N ASN A 141 -6.08 -12.49 16.45
CA ASN A 141 -5.84 -11.13 16.94
C ASN A 141 -4.36 -10.73 16.93
N ARG A 142 -3.46 -11.63 16.52
CA ARG A 142 -2.02 -11.37 16.52
C ARG A 142 -1.46 -11.05 15.14
N ALA A 143 -2.15 -11.29 14.03
CA ALA A 143 -1.63 -10.94 12.70
C ALA A 143 -1.69 -9.42 12.49
N ARG A 144 -0.60 -8.72 12.78
CA ARG A 144 -0.51 -7.26 12.84
C ARG A 144 -0.03 -6.67 11.52
N ILE A 145 1.05 -7.21 10.94
CA ILE A 145 1.74 -6.62 9.79
C ILE A 145 2.03 -7.69 8.74
N GLY A 146 1.73 -7.40 7.47
CA GLY A 146 2.11 -8.29 6.36
C GLY A 146 3.62 -8.23 6.08
N ILE A 147 4.11 -7.05 5.71
CA ILE A 147 5.52 -6.81 5.39
C ILE A 147 6.02 -5.60 6.18
N ASP A 148 7.14 -5.75 6.86
CA ASP A 148 7.76 -4.73 7.71
C ASP A 148 9.20 -4.46 7.25
N LEU A 149 9.45 -3.25 6.76
CA LEU A 149 10.76 -2.76 6.33
C LEU A 149 11.24 -1.67 7.29
N ASP A 150 12.18 -2.02 8.16
CA ASP A 150 12.74 -1.18 9.21
C ASP A 150 14.18 -0.77 8.83
N HIS A 151 14.43 0.53 8.67
CA HIS A 151 15.75 1.07 8.36
C HIS A 151 16.43 0.42 7.13
N CYS A 152 15.63 0.13 6.09
CA CYS A 152 16.06 -0.59 4.90
C CYS A 152 16.40 0.34 3.72
N GLY A 153 17.34 -0.07 2.87
CA GLY A 153 17.76 0.72 1.70
C GLY A 153 17.57 -0.02 0.38
N ASP A 154 17.11 0.66 -0.67
CA ASP A 154 17.04 0.09 -2.04
C ASP A 154 16.23 -1.22 -2.08
N CYS A 155 15.09 -1.27 -1.38
CA CYS A 155 14.22 -2.45 -1.30
C CYS A 155 12.99 -2.31 -2.22
N LEU A 156 12.49 -3.44 -2.72
CA LEU A 156 11.32 -3.50 -3.60
C LEU A 156 10.28 -4.47 -3.06
N VAL A 157 9.04 -4.01 -2.90
CA VAL A 157 7.87 -4.87 -2.68
C VAL A 157 6.98 -4.75 -3.91
N GLU A 158 6.77 -5.86 -4.62
CA GLU A 158 6.16 -5.85 -5.94
C GLU A 158 5.05 -6.90 -6.09
N ASP A 159 3.88 -6.50 -6.61
CA ASP A 159 2.80 -7.43 -7.00
C ASP A 159 2.39 -8.42 -5.88
N VAL A 160 2.41 -7.94 -4.63
CA VAL A 160 1.98 -8.69 -3.45
C VAL A 160 0.50 -8.46 -3.14
N LEU A 161 -0.19 -9.49 -2.65
CA LEU A 161 -1.53 -9.37 -2.07
C LEU A 161 -1.43 -9.50 -0.55
N VAL A 162 -1.95 -8.54 0.21
CA VAL A 162 -2.00 -8.58 1.69
C VAL A 162 -3.42 -8.39 2.18
N VAL A 163 -3.95 -9.32 2.98
CA VAL A 163 -5.38 -9.36 3.36
C VAL A 163 -5.56 -9.56 4.87
N GLY A 164 -6.35 -8.68 5.50
CA GLY A 164 -6.89 -8.88 6.84
C GLY A 164 -5.91 -8.63 7.99
N MET A 165 -4.86 -7.83 7.76
CA MET A 165 -3.91 -7.46 8.81
C MET A 165 -4.56 -6.53 9.85
N LYS A 166 -4.32 -6.76 11.15
CA LYS A 166 -4.93 -5.96 12.22
C LYS A 166 -4.38 -4.53 12.29
N GLU A 167 -3.15 -4.31 11.84
CA GLU A 167 -2.55 -2.97 11.78
C GLU A 167 -2.31 -2.56 10.34
N TYR A 168 -1.26 -3.09 9.72
CA TYR A 168 -0.74 -2.59 8.45
C TYR A 168 -0.61 -3.71 7.41
N GLY A 169 -0.95 -3.42 6.17
CA GLY A 169 -0.58 -4.32 5.07
C GLY A 169 0.93 -4.32 4.87
N ILE A 170 1.49 -3.14 4.59
CA ILE A 170 2.93 -2.91 4.42
C ILE A 170 3.34 -1.70 5.27
N LYS A 171 4.45 -1.84 6.00
CA LYS A 171 5.04 -0.79 6.81
C LYS A 171 6.48 -0.51 6.37
N LEU A 172 6.79 0.75 6.09
CA LEU A 172 8.11 1.24 5.70
C LEU A 172 8.53 2.33 6.69
N HIS A 173 9.60 2.12 7.46
CA HIS A 173 9.89 3.05 8.55
C HIS A 173 11.36 3.20 8.94
N ASN A 174 11.60 4.16 9.84
CA ASN A 174 12.87 4.50 10.47
C ASN A 174 13.98 4.73 9.44
N ASP A 175 13.85 5.78 8.64
CA ASP A 175 14.79 6.19 7.60
C ASP A 175 15.09 5.11 6.56
N SER A 176 14.10 4.29 6.23
CA SER A 176 14.18 3.49 5.01
C SER A 176 14.22 4.40 3.78
N PHE A 177 15.05 4.08 2.79
CA PHE A 177 15.40 5.00 1.68
C PHE A 177 15.54 4.28 0.35
N LEU A 178 15.21 4.97 -0.76
CA LEU A 178 15.19 4.38 -2.10
C LEU A 178 14.34 3.11 -2.20
N CYS A 179 13.35 2.95 -1.31
CA CYS A 179 12.46 1.82 -1.34
C CYS A 179 11.25 2.09 -2.25
N GLU A 180 10.81 1.05 -2.94
CA GLU A 180 9.65 1.06 -3.81
C GLU A 180 8.60 0.03 -3.35
N ILE A 181 7.35 0.47 -3.22
CA ILE A 181 6.18 -0.42 -3.10
C ILE A 181 5.38 -0.27 -4.39
N ARG A 182 5.36 -1.31 -5.23
CA ARG A 182 4.74 -1.29 -6.55
C ARG A 182 3.68 -2.37 -6.73
N GLY A 183 2.54 -2.03 -7.32
CA GLY A 183 1.56 -3.03 -7.78
C GLY A 183 0.88 -3.82 -6.65
N ALA A 184 1.12 -3.44 -5.39
CA ALA A 184 0.58 -4.15 -4.24
C ALA A 184 -0.94 -4.00 -4.16
N ARG A 185 -1.61 -5.09 -3.79
CA ARG A 185 -3.05 -5.14 -3.50
C ARG A 185 -3.23 -5.38 -2.01
N ILE A 186 -3.89 -4.45 -1.31
CA ILE A 186 -4.02 -4.53 0.13
C ILE A 186 -5.49 -4.42 0.51
N ALA A 187 -5.98 -5.39 1.26
CA ALA A 187 -7.37 -5.51 1.65
C ALA A 187 -7.52 -5.56 3.17
N ASP A 188 -8.49 -4.81 3.68
CA ASP A 188 -8.97 -4.94 5.07
C ASP A 188 -7.87 -4.83 6.15
N SER A 189 -7.02 -3.81 6.02
CA SER A 189 -6.02 -3.50 7.06
C SER A 189 -6.64 -2.60 8.15
N GLY A 190 -6.47 -3.00 9.41
CA GLY A 190 -7.19 -2.38 10.54
C GLY A 190 -6.79 -0.94 10.86
N ILE A 191 -5.55 -0.52 10.54
CA ILE A 191 -5.10 0.88 10.68
C ILE A 191 -4.91 1.52 9.31
N SER A 192 -4.00 0.99 8.48
CA SER A 192 -3.84 1.46 7.10
C SER A 192 -3.33 0.36 6.17
N GLY A 193 -3.61 0.47 4.87
CA GLY A 193 -3.03 -0.43 3.89
C GLY A 193 -1.51 -0.30 3.84
N ILE A 194 -1.02 0.92 3.63
CA ILE A 194 0.41 1.25 3.67
C ILE A 194 0.65 2.28 4.77
N PHE A 195 1.71 2.09 5.54
CA PHE A 195 2.17 3.07 6.53
C PHE A 195 3.64 3.42 6.33
N VAL A 196 3.93 4.71 6.19
CA VAL A 196 5.28 5.25 6.14
C VAL A 196 5.55 6.09 7.38
N LEU A 197 6.63 5.81 8.11
CA LEU A 197 6.87 6.41 9.43
C LEU A 197 8.35 6.76 9.66
N ASN A 198 8.61 7.93 10.25
CA ASN A 198 9.95 8.35 10.72
C ASN A 198 11.01 8.23 9.61
N ILE A 199 10.79 8.89 8.47
CA ILE A 199 11.76 8.97 7.36
C ILE A 199 12.47 10.35 7.37
N ASP A 200 12.35 11.09 8.46
CA ASP A 200 12.79 12.48 8.62
C ASP A 200 14.08 12.65 9.45
N GLN A 201 14.79 11.57 9.82
CA GLN A 201 15.86 11.64 10.84
C GLN A 201 17.29 11.55 10.29
N GLY A 202 17.48 11.70 8.97
CA GLY A 202 18.82 11.76 8.37
C GLY A 202 19.59 10.44 8.49
N GLY A 203 18.91 9.33 8.23
CA GLY A 203 19.46 7.98 8.36
C GLY A 203 20.53 7.62 7.33
N ARG A 204 20.79 6.31 7.17
CA ARG A 204 21.90 5.77 6.38
C ARG A 204 21.96 6.21 4.91
N GLY A 205 20.84 6.61 4.31
CA GLY A 205 20.77 7.12 2.95
C GLY A 205 21.26 8.57 2.80
N GLY A 206 21.43 9.30 3.91
CA GLY A 206 21.54 10.75 3.94
C GLY A 206 20.17 11.43 4.05
N ASP A 207 20.17 12.76 3.99
CA ASP A 207 18.95 13.56 4.10
C ASP A 207 18.19 13.61 2.77
N PHE A 208 16.85 13.74 2.85
CA PHE A 208 15.96 14.01 1.71
C PHE A 208 15.98 12.93 0.61
N VAL A 209 16.18 11.67 0.97
CA VAL A 209 16.21 10.56 -0.01
C VAL A 209 14.81 10.03 -0.26
N SER A 210 14.47 9.90 -1.55
CA SER A 210 13.10 9.58 -1.94
C SER A 210 12.71 8.12 -1.70
N ASN A 211 11.45 7.89 -1.36
CA ASN A 211 10.76 6.61 -1.51
C ASN A 211 9.62 6.73 -2.53
N LEU A 212 9.18 5.59 -3.07
CA LEU A 212 8.12 5.52 -4.08
C LEU A 212 7.04 4.51 -3.70
N ILE A 213 5.78 4.92 -3.76
CA ILE A 213 4.62 4.04 -3.74
C ILE A 213 3.91 4.21 -5.08
N SER A 214 3.79 3.14 -5.87
CA SER A 214 3.25 3.23 -7.22
C SER A 214 2.27 2.12 -7.57
N ASN A 215 1.20 2.47 -8.29
CA ASN A 215 0.25 1.52 -8.88
C ASN A 215 -0.37 0.52 -7.89
N CYS A 216 -0.50 0.90 -6.61
CA CYS A 216 -1.11 0.06 -5.58
C CYS A 216 -2.64 0.20 -5.59
N ILE A 217 -3.35 -0.86 -5.22
CA ILE A 217 -4.81 -0.85 -5.01
C ILE A 217 -5.10 -1.25 -3.57
N ILE A 218 -5.73 -0.35 -2.81
CA ILE A 218 -6.06 -0.53 -1.40
C ILE A 218 -7.57 -0.47 -1.24
N TYR A 219 -8.17 -1.44 -0.54
CA TYR A 219 -9.62 -1.48 -0.38
C TYR A 219 -10.09 -2.07 0.95
N GLY A 220 -11.23 -1.57 1.44
CA GLY A 220 -11.72 -1.92 2.77
C GLY A 220 -10.81 -1.42 3.90
N GLY A 221 -10.96 -1.96 5.11
CA GLY A 221 -10.13 -1.55 6.25
C GLY A 221 -10.35 -0.10 6.70
N ASN A 222 -9.36 0.49 7.36
CA ASN A 222 -9.47 1.83 7.92
C ASN A 222 -8.92 2.91 6.97
N LYS A 223 -7.60 3.12 6.86
CA LYS A 223 -7.02 4.12 5.96
C LYS A 223 -6.36 3.48 4.74
N GLY A 224 -6.24 4.23 3.66
CA GLY A 224 -5.49 3.80 2.47
C GLY A 224 -3.98 3.85 2.70
N ILE A 225 -3.40 5.03 2.49
CA ILE A 225 -1.98 5.32 2.74
C ILE A 225 -1.89 6.36 3.86
N LEU A 226 -1.13 6.01 4.90
CA LEU A 226 -0.84 6.87 6.04
C LEU A 226 0.65 7.23 6.03
N THR A 227 0.98 8.49 6.27
CA THR A 227 2.34 8.94 6.54
C THR A 227 2.41 9.69 7.85
N ASP A 228 3.50 9.49 8.59
CA ASP A 228 3.79 10.20 9.84
C ASP A 228 5.29 10.49 9.86
N ARG A 229 5.70 11.76 10.06
CA ARG A 229 7.11 12.18 10.03
C ARG A 229 7.87 11.64 8.82
N THR A 230 7.31 11.84 7.63
CA THR A 230 7.82 11.26 6.38
C THR A 230 8.29 12.33 5.42
N MET A 231 9.51 12.21 4.89
CA MET A 231 10.05 13.17 3.95
C MET A 231 10.32 12.56 2.57
N VAL A 232 10.10 13.36 1.52
CA VAL A 232 10.42 13.03 0.12
C VAL A 232 9.77 11.71 -0.31
N LEU A 233 8.44 11.68 -0.31
CA LEU A 233 7.66 10.51 -0.72
C LEU A 233 6.85 10.81 -1.97
N ASN A 234 7.00 9.96 -3.00
CA ASN A 234 6.15 9.99 -4.18
C ASN A 234 5.08 8.90 -4.08
N ILE A 235 3.80 9.29 -4.18
CA ILE A 235 2.64 8.40 -4.25
C ILE A 235 2.02 8.57 -5.63
N THR A 236 2.14 7.58 -6.49
CA THR A 236 1.77 7.71 -7.91
C THR A 236 0.83 6.61 -8.39
N GLY A 237 -0.26 6.97 -9.09
CA GLY A 237 -1.13 5.98 -9.74
C GLY A 237 -1.85 5.02 -8.78
N CYS A 238 -1.95 5.37 -7.50
CA CYS A 238 -2.56 4.51 -6.49
C CYS A 238 -4.08 4.68 -6.46
N GLN A 239 -4.79 3.59 -6.13
CA GLN A 239 -6.24 3.58 -6.01
C GLN A 239 -6.64 3.17 -4.59
N VAL A 240 -7.55 3.93 -3.98
CA VAL A 240 -8.11 3.63 -2.66
C VAL A 240 -9.63 3.53 -2.76
N TYR A 241 -10.20 2.42 -2.31
CA TYR A 241 -11.63 2.10 -2.50
C TYR A 241 -12.31 1.63 -1.21
N GLN A 242 -13.40 2.28 -0.83
CA GLN A 242 -14.24 1.87 0.31
C GLN A 242 -13.49 1.65 1.63
N THR A 243 -12.53 2.52 1.94
CA THR A 243 -11.91 2.57 3.27
C THR A 243 -12.84 3.27 4.26
N LYS A 244 -12.83 2.86 5.54
CA LYS A 244 -13.68 3.45 6.60
C LYS A 244 -13.22 4.84 7.03
N GLY A 245 -11.93 5.11 6.95
CA GLY A 245 -11.28 6.38 7.23
C GLY A 245 -10.63 6.97 5.98
N VAL A 246 -9.83 8.00 6.20
CA VAL A 246 -9.14 8.78 5.16
C VAL A 246 -8.36 7.91 4.17
N ALA A 247 -8.49 8.18 2.88
CA ALA A 247 -7.78 7.43 1.85
C ALA A 247 -6.29 7.78 1.77
N PHE A 248 -5.94 9.07 1.73
CA PHE A 248 -4.55 9.54 1.82
C PHE A 248 -4.41 10.47 3.02
N HIS A 249 -3.72 10.02 4.07
CA HIS A 249 -3.54 10.77 5.30
C HIS A 249 -2.06 11.11 5.48
N ILE A 250 -1.72 12.37 5.29
CA ILE A 250 -0.37 12.91 5.42
C ILE A 250 -0.28 13.69 6.72
N SER A 251 0.39 13.16 7.74
CA SER A 251 0.38 13.77 9.08
C SER A 251 1.77 14.05 9.63
N ASN A 252 1.79 14.86 10.69
CA ASN A 252 2.90 15.03 11.63
C ASN A 252 4.24 15.31 10.93
N TRP A 253 4.39 16.49 10.31
CA TRP A 253 5.64 16.91 9.67
C TRP A 253 6.04 16.01 8.50
N SER A 254 5.08 15.56 7.70
CA SER A 254 5.38 14.81 6.48
C SER A 254 5.62 15.78 5.32
N ASN A 255 6.89 16.00 4.95
CA ASN A 255 7.26 17.07 4.02
C ASN A 255 7.67 16.57 2.62
N SER A 256 7.51 17.41 1.60
CA SER A 256 7.89 17.08 0.22
C SER A 256 7.21 15.79 -0.25
N VAL A 257 5.92 15.63 0.07
CA VAL A 257 5.11 14.49 -0.37
C VAL A 257 4.34 14.87 -1.62
N ALA A 258 4.45 14.04 -2.67
CA ALA A 258 3.72 14.19 -3.91
C ALA A 258 2.65 13.10 -4.07
N ILE A 259 1.40 13.48 -4.36
CA ILE A 259 0.29 12.58 -4.69
C ILE A 259 -0.14 12.86 -6.13
N THR A 260 0.16 11.94 -7.04
CA THR A 260 0.00 12.19 -8.49
C THR A 260 -0.73 11.06 -9.21
N GLY A 261 -1.74 11.40 -10.01
CA GLY A 261 -2.46 10.41 -10.81
C GLY A 261 -3.22 9.36 -9.98
N CYS A 262 -3.46 9.63 -8.71
CA CYS A 262 -4.14 8.74 -7.78
C CYS A 262 -5.66 8.88 -7.88
N ARG A 263 -6.38 7.87 -7.39
CA ARG A 263 -7.84 7.86 -7.34
C ARG A 263 -8.38 7.42 -6.00
N THR A 264 -9.45 8.06 -5.54
CA THR A 264 -10.28 7.56 -4.45
C THR A 264 -11.70 7.32 -4.91
N PHE A 265 -12.33 6.30 -4.33
CA PHE A 265 -13.69 5.90 -4.65
C PHE A 265 -14.39 5.45 -3.37
N GLN A 266 -15.54 6.04 -3.04
CA GLN A 266 -16.45 5.53 -2.00
C GLN A 266 -15.85 5.53 -0.59
N ILE A 267 -15.08 6.56 -0.25
CA ILE A 267 -14.41 6.67 1.05
C ILE A 267 -15.43 7.10 2.12
N SER A 268 -15.42 6.47 3.29
CA SER A 268 -16.38 6.78 4.37
C SER A 268 -15.96 7.96 5.26
N ASP A 269 -14.94 8.70 4.85
CA ASP A 269 -14.38 9.88 5.52
C ASP A 269 -13.88 10.87 4.44
N ASP A 270 -13.07 11.86 4.82
CA ASP A 270 -12.38 12.75 3.89
C ASP A 270 -11.50 11.95 2.89
N ALA A 271 -11.44 12.34 1.61
CA ALA A 271 -10.61 11.62 0.64
C ALA A 271 -9.11 11.85 0.88
N VAL A 272 -8.71 13.08 1.21
CA VAL A 272 -7.33 13.43 1.54
C VAL A 272 -7.30 14.34 2.76
N VAL A 273 -6.44 14.03 3.73
CA VAL A 273 -6.14 14.90 4.86
C VAL A 273 -4.64 15.14 4.95
N VAL A 274 -4.26 16.41 4.95
CA VAL A 274 -2.90 16.87 5.22
C VAL A 274 -2.92 17.66 6.52
N GLU A 275 -2.12 17.24 7.50
CA GLU A 275 -2.03 17.91 8.79
C GLU A 275 -0.60 18.16 9.24
N GLY A 276 -0.30 19.41 9.60
CA GLY A 276 0.99 19.84 10.13
C GLY A 276 2.16 19.46 9.23
N SER A 277 2.02 19.61 7.92
CA SER A 277 2.91 19.03 6.90
C SER A 277 3.19 20.04 5.79
N HIS A 278 4.39 20.00 5.19
CA HIS A 278 4.87 21.05 4.28
C HIS A 278 5.23 20.54 2.88
N GLU A 279 5.32 21.45 1.91
CA GLU A 279 5.78 21.16 0.53
C GLU A 279 4.95 20.06 -0.16
N ILE A 280 3.64 20.06 0.07
CA ILE A 280 2.74 19.04 -0.45
C ILE A 280 2.34 19.36 -1.89
N ASN A 281 2.46 18.38 -2.78
CA ASN A 281 2.05 18.52 -4.18
C ASN A 281 1.01 17.47 -4.54
N MET A 282 -0.17 17.90 -4.99
CA MET A 282 -1.25 17.01 -5.45
C MET A 282 -1.65 17.38 -6.87
N SER A 283 -1.42 16.48 -7.81
CA SER A 283 -1.74 16.75 -9.22
C SER A 283 -2.32 15.59 -10.01
N GLY A 284 -3.24 15.91 -10.94
CA GLY A 284 -3.82 14.93 -11.85
C GLY A 284 -4.63 13.82 -11.17
N ASN A 285 -5.12 14.06 -9.94
CA ASN A 285 -5.87 13.06 -9.18
C ASN A 285 -7.37 13.11 -9.47
N ILE A 286 -8.07 12.03 -9.14
CA ILE A 286 -9.54 11.97 -9.14
C ILE A 286 -10.02 11.49 -7.78
N PHE A 287 -10.63 12.38 -6.99
CA PHE A 287 -11.18 12.05 -5.69
C PHE A 287 -12.69 12.08 -5.74
N CYS A 288 -13.34 10.92 -5.63
CA CYS A 288 -14.77 10.82 -5.86
C CYS A 288 -15.53 9.95 -4.86
N TRP A 289 -16.81 10.29 -4.70
CA TRP A 289 -17.78 9.56 -3.89
C TRP A 289 -17.43 9.40 -2.41
N HIS A 290 -16.81 10.40 -1.79
CA HIS A 290 -16.42 10.35 -0.39
C HIS A 290 -17.49 11.00 0.51
N THR A 291 -17.73 10.47 1.70
CA THR A 291 -18.78 10.95 2.60
C THR A 291 -18.41 12.22 3.35
N GLY A 292 -17.11 12.49 3.50
CA GLY A 292 -16.56 13.72 4.08
C GLY A 292 -16.30 14.81 3.05
N ASN A 293 -15.25 15.59 3.30
CA ASN A 293 -14.68 16.58 2.38
C ASN A 293 -13.75 15.90 1.36
N GLY A 294 -13.45 16.59 0.26
CA GLY A 294 -12.49 16.08 -0.73
C GLY A 294 -11.06 16.13 -0.21
N ILE A 295 -10.54 17.34 -0.04
CA ILE A 295 -9.18 17.59 0.43
C ILE A 295 -9.25 18.52 1.63
N VAL A 296 -8.63 18.12 2.75
CA VAL A 296 -8.52 18.95 3.95
C VAL A 296 -7.07 19.25 4.24
N LEU A 297 -6.71 20.53 4.27
CA LEU A 297 -5.38 21.05 4.57
C LEU A 297 -5.44 21.75 5.93
N LYS A 298 -4.74 21.21 6.93
CA LYS A 298 -4.68 21.72 8.30
C LYS A 298 -3.25 22.05 8.66
N ASN A 299 -2.94 23.30 8.97
CA ASN A 299 -1.56 23.73 9.22
C ASN A 299 -0.59 23.24 8.12
N ALA A 300 -1.02 23.34 6.86
CA ALA A 300 -0.22 22.94 5.71
C ALA A 300 0.56 24.15 5.18
N VAL A 301 1.85 24.00 4.93
CA VAL A 301 2.72 25.11 4.54
C VAL A 301 3.43 24.81 3.24
N TRP A 302 3.29 25.71 2.27
CA TRP A 302 3.87 25.58 0.93
C TRP A 302 3.40 24.33 0.19
N GLY A 303 2.77 24.51 -0.97
CA GLY A 303 2.28 23.36 -1.71
C GLY A 303 1.37 23.74 -2.86
N SER A 304 1.06 22.75 -3.69
CA SER A 304 0.20 22.92 -4.86
C SER A 304 -0.87 21.84 -4.92
N ILE A 305 -2.12 22.26 -5.04
CA ILE A 305 -3.28 21.40 -5.28
C ILE A 305 -3.81 21.77 -6.66
N THR A 306 -3.36 21.06 -7.69
CA THR A 306 -3.55 21.49 -9.07
C THR A 306 -4.00 20.41 -10.04
N GLY A 307 -4.91 20.73 -10.95
CA GLY A 307 -5.30 19.78 -12.00
C GLY A 307 -6.02 18.53 -11.48
N ASN A 308 -6.71 18.62 -10.33
CA ASN A 308 -7.44 17.49 -9.76
C ASN A 308 -8.93 17.57 -10.11
N ASN A 309 -9.58 16.41 -10.15
CA ASN A 309 -11.03 16.30 -10.14
C ASN A 309 -11.50 15.94 -8.72
N ILE A 310 -12.29 16.79 -8.09
CA ILE A 310 -12.94 16.52 -6.82
C ILE A 310 -14.43 16.43 -7.10
N ILE A 311 -14.95 15.21 -6.99
CA ILE A 311 -16.27 14.85 -7.51
C ILE A 311 -17.11 14.31 -6.35
N ASP A 312 -18.37 14.69 -6.28
CA ASP A 312 -19.35 14.00 -5.46
C ASP A 312 -18.98 13.97 -3.96
N THR A 313 -18.56 15.14 -3.46
CA THR A 313 -18.23 15.41 -2.07
C THR A 313 -19.46 15.39 -1.18
N GLY A 314 -19.33 14.81 0.02
CA GLY A 314 -20.46 14.64 0.93
C GLY A 314 -21.42 13.54 0.48
N SER A 315 -20.88 12.49 -0.17
CA SER A 315 -21.66 11.32 -0.58
C SER A 315 -22.42 10.71 0.59
N VAL A 316 -23.66 10.33 0.35
CA VAL A 316 -24.50 9.78 1.42
C VAL A 316 -24.36 8.25 1.44
N ASN A 317 -23.73 7.72 2.49
CA ASN A 317 -23.76 6.29 2.75
C ASN A 317 -24.96 5.96 3.66
N VAL A 318 -26.11 5.61 3.09
CA VAL A 318 -27.36 5.29 3.83
C VAL A 318 -27.44 3.80 4.16
N PHE A 319 -26.31 3.11 4.31
CA PHE A 319 -26.39 1.71 4.71
C PHE A 319 -26.85 1.60 6.18
N ASP A 320 -28.15 1.39 6.38
CA ASP A 320 -28.75 1.00 7.66
C ASP A 320 -28.82 -0.53 7.71
N GLU A 321 -28.09 -1.13 8.65
CA GLU A 321 -28.07 -2.58 8.90
C GLU A 321 -29.48 -3.15 9.18
N THR A 322 -30.45 -2.31 9.56
CA THR A 322 -31.83 -2.72 9.84
C THR A 322 -32.76 -2.67 8.63
N GLU A 323 -32.38 -2.00 7.53
CA GLU A 323 -33.19 -1.89 6.30
C GLU A 323 -32.77 -2.93 5.23
N ASP A 324 -32.86 -4.22 5.58
CA ASP A 324 -32.55 -5.36 4.71
C ASP A 324 -33.53 -5.54 3.51
N LYS A 325 -34.40 -4.56 3.27
CA LYS A 325 -35.51 -4.61 2.30
C LYS A 325 -35.09 -4.29 0.86
N PHE A 326 -33.98 -3.58 0.65
CA PHE A 326 -33.58 -3.09 -0.68
C PHE A 326 -32.87 -4.13 -1.56
N ILE A 327 -32.39 -5.25 -1.02
CA ILE A 327 -31.75 -6.32 -1.81
C ILE A 327 -32.78 -7.11 -2.65
N LYS A 328 -34.07 -7.10 -2.28
CA LYS A 328 -35.06 -8.03 -2.85
C LYS A 328 -35.87 -7.49 -4.04
N SER A 329 -35.81 -6.20 -4.40
CA SER A 329 -36.79 -5.63 -5.35
C SER A 329 -36.34 -5.53 -6.83
N GLY A 330 -35.09 -5.80 -7.18
CA GLY A 330 -34.62 -5.66 -8.57
C GLY A 330 -34.60 -4.21 -9.09
N ASP A 331 -34.96 -3.22 -8.27
CA ASP A 331 -34.64 -1.81 -8.50
C ASP A 331 -33.15 -1.59 -8.33
N ARG A 332 -32.55 -0.64 -9.09
CA ARG A 332 -31.11 -0.32 -8.98
C ARG A 332 -30.78 -0.10 -7.49
N PRO A 333 -30.02 -1.00 -6.83
CA PRO A 333 -29.98 -1.10 -5.38
C PRO A 333 -29.11 -0.02 -4.72
N PHE A 334 -28.89 1.10 -5.42
CA PHE A 334 -27.96 2.18 -5.07
C PHE A 334 -28.60 3.56 -5.19
N GLN A 335 -29.93 3.65 -5.25
CA GLN A 335 -30.65 4.91 -5.40
C GLN A 335 -31.85 5.03 -4.46
N LYS A 336 -31.81 5.95 -3.49
CA LYS A 336 -32.94 6.25 -2.57
C LYS A 336 -33.63 7.56 -2.99
N PRO A 337 -34.97 7.67 -2.94
CA PRO A 337 -35.66 8.94 -3.13
C PRO A 337 -35.14 9.99 -2.14
N ILE A 338 -35.09 11.24 -2.60
CA ILE A 338 -34.75 12.37 -1.73
C ILE A 338 -35.99 12.71 -0.90
N GLU A 339 -35.99 12.33 0.37
CA GLU A 339 -37.12 12.58 1.29
C GLU A 339 -37.06 14.00 1.88
N ASP A 340 -35.86 14.48 2.26
CA ASP A 340 -35.59 15.86 2.67
C ASP A 340 -34.15 16.26 2.29
N GLU A 341 -34.00 17.24 1.40
CA GLU A 341 -32.70 17.76 0.95
C GLU A 341 -31.90 18.42 2.10
N ASN A 342 -32.57 18.88 3.17
CA ASN A 342 -31.92 19.52 4.33
C ASN A 342 -31.51 18.54 5.43
N ALA A 343 -31.86 17.25 5.32
CA ALA A 343 -31.51 16.25 6.32
C ALA A 343 -30.01 15.88 6.31
N TYR A 344 -29.27 16.27 5.27
CA TYR A 344 -27.89 15.85 5.05
C TYR A 344 -26.90 16.96 5.44
N THR A 345 -25.81 16.56 6.10
CA THR A 345 -24.67 17.44 6.33
C THR A 345 -23.98 17.72 5.01
N LEU A 346 -23.76 18.99 4.69
CA LEU A 346 -23.08 19.40 3.47
C LEU A 346 -21.59 19.58 3.73
N TYR A 347 -20.77 19.03 2.83
CA TYR A 347 -19.32 19.05 2.92
C TYR A 347 -18.72 19.95 1.85
N THR A 348 -17.44 20.30 2.03
CA THR A 348 -16.70 21.17 1.11
C THR A 348 -15.68 20.35 0.34
N ALA A 349 -15.52 20.61 -0.96
CA ALA A 349 -14.57 19.85 -1.76
C ALA A 349 -13.11 20.11 -1.34
N ILE A 350 -12.71 21.37 -1.07
CA ILE A 350 -11.38 21.70 -0.55
C ILE A 350 -11.50 22.62 0.68
N VAL A 351 -10.91 22.20 1.81
CA VAL A 351 -10.88 22.96 3.06
C VAL A 351 -9.44 23.34 3.41
N ILE A 352 -9.19 24.62 3.61
CA ILE A 352 -7.90 25.19 4.04
C ILE A 352 -8.09 25.82 5.41
N LYS A 353 -7.39 25.32 6.42
CA LYS A 353 -7.62 25.77 7.81
C LYS A 353 -6.40 25.66 8.71
N GLU A 354 -6.56 26.13 9.94
CA GLU A 354 -5.60 25.93 11.03
C GLU A 354 -4.20 26.45 10.67
N GLU A 355 -4.07 27.73 10.32
CA GLU A 355 -2.82 28.41 9.97
C GLU A 355 -2.14 27.92 8.69
N SER A 356 -2.87 27.27 7.78
CA SER A 356 -2.32 26.88 6.47
C SER A 356 -1.87 28.11 5.65
N LYS A 357 -0.71 28.04 5.00
CA LYS A 357 -0.09 29.21 4.34
C LYS A 357 0.75 28.89 3.11
N GLY A 358 0.79 29.84 2.17
CA GLY A 358 1.60 29.75 0.95
C GLY A 358 1.20 28.60 0.01
N LEU A 359 -0.07 28.19 0.04
CA LEU A 359 -0.63 27.16 -0.83
C LEU A 359 -1.11 27.76 -2.15
N VAL A 360 -0.99 26.98 -3.22
CA VAL A 360 -1.62 27.28 -4.52
C VAL A 360 -2.68 26.22 -4.80
N VAL A 361 -3.95 26.63 -4.83
CA VAL A 361 -5.10 25.79 -5.18
C VAL A 361 -5.66 26.26 -6.50
N GLY A 362 -5.37 25.56 -7.59
CA GLY A 362 -5.85 26.02 -8.88
C GLY A 362 -5.92 25.02 -10.01
N ASN A 363 -6.66 25.35 -11.06
CA ASN A 363 -6.92 24.44 -12.19
C ASN A 363 -7.61 23.13 -11.77
N ASN A 364 -8.40 23.13 -10.69
CA ASN A 364 -9.17 21.96 -10.28
C ASN A 364 -10.59 22.01 -10.88
N ALA A 365 -11.13 20.85 -11.20
CA ALA A 365 -12.55 20.68 -11.50
C ALA A 365 -13.26 20.11 -10.27
N ILE A 366 -14.23 20.85 -9.75
CA ILE A 366 -14.89 20.61 -8.47
C ILE A 366 -16.39 20.57 -8.70
N PHE A 367 -17.04 19.44 -8.48
CA PHE A 367 -18.47 19.35 -8.76
C PHE A 367 -19.15 18.18 -8.06
N ASN A 368 -20.41 18.37 -7.72
CA ASN A 368 -21.32 17.26 -7.42
C ASN A 368 -22.23 17.02 -8.62
N TRP A 369 -22.54 15.75 -8.87
CA TRP A 369 -23.65 15.38 -9.72
C TRP A 369 -24.96 15.53 -8.94
N HIS A 370 -26.07 15.62 -9.67
CA HIS A 370 -27.43 15.66 -9.10
C HIS A 370 -27.81 14.45 -8.23
N VAL A 371 -27.02 13.37 -8.27
CA VAL A 371 -27.24 12.17 -7.45
C VAL A 371 -26.72 12.35 -6.03
N LEU A 372 -26.34 13.56 -5.64
CA LEU A 372 -25.93 13.91 -4.29
C LEU A 372 -26.47 15.29 -3.90
N PRO A 373 -26.51 15.61 -2.60
CA PRO A 373 -26.71 16.99 -2.16
C PRO A 373 -25.67 17.93 -2.79
N PRO A 374 -25.98 19.22 -2.96
CA PRO A 374 -24.97 20.20 -3.35
C PRO A 374 -23.84 20.23 -2.30
N MET A 375 -22.62 20.57 -2.73
CA MET A 375 -21.56 20.87 -1.77
C MET A 375 -21.97 22.07 -0.90
N LYS A 376 -21.44 22.20 0.31
CA LYS A 376 -21.59 23.45 1.07
C LYS A 376 -20.91 24.59 0.31
N HIS A 377 -19.62 24.39 0.02
CA HIS A 377 -18.79 25.26 -0.80
C HIS A 377 -17.92 24.40 -1.73
N GLY A 378 -17.43 24.97 -2.82
CA GLY A 378 -16.36 24.32 -3.58
C GLY A 378 -15.03 24.36 -2.83
N ILE A 379 -14.62 25.55 -2.39
CA ILE A 379 -13.37 25.79 -1.66
C ILE A 379 -13.64 26.70 -0.46
N THR A 380 -13.12 26.35 0.71
CA THR A 380 -13.11 27.23 1.89
C THR A 380 -11.71 27.43 2.43
N GLU A 381 -11.45 28.63 2.91
CA GLU A 381 -10.29 28.99 3.71
C GLU A 381 -10.74 29.78 4.95
N ASP A 382 -10.27 29.34 6.13
CA ASP A 382 -10.57 30.02 7.40
C ASP A 382 -9.71 31.28 7.62
N SER A 383 -10.05 32.07 8.64
CA SER A 383 -9.38 33.35 8.93
C SER A 383 -7.99 33.23 9.55
N SER A 384 -7.58 32.02 9.97
CA SER A 384 -6.25 31.77 10.51
C SER A 384 -5.19 31.60 9.41
N CYS A 385 -5.63 31.34 8.19
CA CYS A 385 -4.76 31.10 7.03
C CYS A 385 -4.11 32.37 6.48
N ILE A 386 -3.00 32.23 5.75
CA ILE A 386 -2.19 33.37 5.29
C ILE A 386 -1.63 33.15 3.88
N ASN A 387 -1.74 34.16 3.01
CA ASN A 387 -1.06 34.23 1.70
C ASN A 387 -1.29 33.00 0.79
N ASN A 388 -2.48 32.42 0.80
CA ASN A 388 -2.82 31.35 -0.14
C ASN A 388 -3.35 31.93 -1.46
N VAL A 389 -3.21 31.18 -2.55
CA VAL A 389 -3.70 31.56 -3.88
C VAL A 389 -4.74 30.54 -4.32
N ILE A 390 -5.97 30.99 -4.56
CA ILE A 390 -7.09 30.17 -5.03
C ILE A 390 -7.51 30.68 -6.41
N THR A 391 -7.13 29.97 -7.46
CA THR A 391 -7.25 30.50 -8.83
C THR A 391 -7.61 29.48 -9.89
N ASP A 392 -8.28 29.92 -10.96
CA ASP A 392 -8.55 29.11 -12.15
C ASP A 392 -9.27 27.77 -11.87
N ASN A 393 -10.10 27.68 -10.81
CA ASN A 393 -10.90 26.49 -10.53
C ASN A 393 -12.26 26.55 -11.25
N SER A 394 -12.76 25.39 -11.68
CA SER A 394 -14.12 25.23 -12.22
C SER A 394 -14.99 24.53 -11.17
N ILE A 395 -15.97 25.25 -10.63
CA ILE A 395 -16.80 24.82 -9.49
C ILE A 395 -18.27 24.77 -9.91
N ASN A 396 -18.90 23.61 -9.75
CA ASN A 396 -20.32 23.41 -10.03
C ASN A 396 -21.07 22.77 -8.85
N PHE A 397 -22.31 23.21 -8.63
CA PHE A 397 -23.28 22.62 -7.71
C PHE A 397 -22.89 22.69 -6.23
N CYS A 398 -22.93 23.92 -5.70
CA CYS A 398 -22.75 24.23 -4.28
C CYS A 398 -23.92 25.09 -3.76
N LYS A 399 -24.29 24.92 -2.49
CA LYS A 399 -25.42 25.59 -1.85
C LYS A 399 -25.11 27.03 -1.47
N ASP A 400 -23.94 27.25 -0.88
CA ASP A 400 -23.49 28.57 -0.45
C ASP A 400 -22.56 29.14 -1.55
N GLU A 401 -21.43 29.74 -1.18
CA GLU A 401 -20.48 30.30 -2.12
C GLU A 401 -19.53 29.24 -2.71
N GLY A 402 -19.17 29.39 -3.99
CA GLY A 402 -18.20 28.49 -4.64
C GLY A 402 -16.80 28.57 -4.03
N VAL A 403 -16.35 29.78 -3.66
CA VAL A 403 -15.06 30.01 -2.97
C VAL A 403 -15.26 31.00 -1.83
N VAL A 404 -14.92 30.60 -0.61
CA VAL A 404 -14.83 31.48 0.56
C VAL A 404 -13.37 31.55 1.00
N ALA A 405 -12.74 32.72 0.95
CA ALA A 405 -11.36 32.86 1.41
C ALA A 405 -11.21 33.99 2.44
N ASN A 406 -11.03 33.60 3.70
CA ASN A 406 -10.90 34.53 4.83
C ASN A 406 -9.44 34.74 5.27
N GLY A 407 -8.47 34.07 4.64
CA GLY A 407 -7.08 34.13 5.01
C GLY A 407 -6.47 35.51 4.76
N LYS A 408 -5.57 35.94 5.66
CA LYS A 408 -4.90 37.23 5.55
C LYS A 408 -3.95 37.23 4.35
N GLY A 409 -4.19 38.15 3.41
CA GLY A 409 -3.34 38.29 2.21
C GLY A 409 -3.54 37.20 1.16
N SER A 410 -4.52 36.31 1.36
CA SER A 410 -4.91 35.32 0.38
C SER A 410 -5.54 35.98 -0.85
N LYS A 411 -5.33 35.39 -2.03
CA LYS A 411 -5.78 35.92 -3.32
C LYS A 411 -6.74 34.95 -3.98
N ILE A 412 -7.88 35.47 -4.42
CA ILE A 412 -8.87 34.76 -5.21
C ILE A 412 -8.91 35.39 -6.60
N SER A 413 -8.83 34.58 -7.66
CA SER A 413 -8.92 35.09 -9.05
C SER A 413 -9.42 34.02 -10.00
N ASN A 414 -10.11 34.41 -11.08
CA ASN A 414 -10.43 33.53 -12.22
C ASN A 414 -11.15 32.20 -11.92
N ASN A 415 -11.81 32.05 -10.76
CA ASN A 415 -12.61 30.86 -10.47
C ASN A 415 -13.95 30.96 -11.19
N MET A 416 -14.29 29.95 -11.98
CA MET A 416 -15.58 29.81 -12.65
C MET A 416 -16.53 29.08 -11.71
N VAL A 417 -17.60 29.75 -11.28
CA VAL A 417 -18.58 29.18 -10.34
C VAL A 417 -19.97 29.17 -10.96
N TYR A 418 -20.62 28.01 -10.96
CA TYR A 418 -22.04 27.86 -11.30
C TYR A 418 -22.72 26.98 -10.23
N GLY A 419 -23.30 27.61 -9.21
CA GLY A 419 -23.79 26.93 -8.00
C GLY A 419 -25.23 26.40 -8.09
N ASP A 420 -26.10 27.08 -8.85
CA ASP A 420 -27.56 26.91 -8.77
C ASP A 420 -28.03 25.48 -9.09
N GLU A 421 -27.42 24.86 -10.11
CA GLU A 421 -27.83 23.55 -10.61
C GLU A 421 -26.61 22.72 -11.07
N PRO A 422 -26.68 21.39 -10.99
CA PRO A 422 -25.66 20.53 -11.58
C PRO A 422 -25.73 20.64 -13.11
N TYR A 423 -24.58 20.68 -13.78
CA TYR A 423 -24.54 20.76 -15.26
C TYR A 423 -25.24 19.59 -15.95
N ILE A 424 -25.23 18.42 -15.34
CA ILE A 424 -25.95 17.25 -15.83
C ILE A 424 -27.12 16.99 -14.89
N GLN A 425 -28.33 17.28 -15.37
CA GLN A 425 -29.59 17.00 -14.67
C GLN A 425 -30.16 15.65 -15.13
N PRO A 426 -30.68 14.81 -14.24
CA PRO A 426 -31.37 13.58 -14.59
C PRO A 426 -32.86 13.85 -14.78
N HIS A 427 -33.54 12.81 -15.25
CA HIS A 427 -34.99 12.73 -15.17
C HIS A 427 -35.51 12.28 -13.79
N VAL A 428 -34.63 11.98 -12.82
CA VAL A 428 -35.00 11.32 -11.55
C VAL A 428 -34.20 11.87 -10.36
N LYS A 429 -34.89 12.38 -9.33
CA LYS A 429 -34.32 12.82 -8.04
C LYS A 429 -34.06 11.63 -7.10
N LYS A 430 -32.91 10.97 -7.23
CA LYS A 430 -32.47 9.93 -6.29
C LYS A 430 -31.00 10.13 -5.91
N TYR A 431 -30.67 9.92 -4.64
CA TYR A 431 -29.27 9.95 -4.19
C TYR A 431 -28.58 8.61 -4.40
N GLN A 432 -27.33 8.67 -4.88
CA GLN A 432 -26.45 7.53 -5.00
C GLN A 432 -25.89 7.13 -3.64
N PHE A 433 -25.90 5.83 -3.36
CA PHE A 433 -25.22 5.24 -2.20
C PHE A 433 -24.42 4.00 -2.63
N PHE A 434 -23.57 3.49 -1.75
CA PHE A 434 -22.80 2.26 -1.97
C PHE A 434 -22.99 1.28 -0.80
N ASP A 435 -23.05 -0.01 -1.10
CA ASP A 435 -23.19 -1.06 -0.08
C ASP A 435 -21.81 -1.65 0.24
N PRO A 436 -21.25 -1.38 1.43
CA PRO A 436 -19.94 -1.90 1.82
C PRO A 436 -19.93 -3.44 1.96
N ARG A 437 -21.10 -4.09 2.12
CA ARG A 437 -21.18 -5.56 2.26
C ARG A 437 -20.76 -6.29 0.99
N VAL A 438 -20.96 -5.69 -0.19
CA VAL A 438 -20.54 -6.30 -1.46
C VAL A 438 -19.02 -6.47 -1.49
N LEU A 439 -18.28 -5.43 -1.09
CA LEU A 439 -16.83 -5.52 -0.98
C LEU A 439 -16.42 -6.43 0.19
N ASN A 440 -17.10 -6.36 1.33
CA ASN A 440 -16.79 -7.24 2.46
C ASN A 440 -16.92 -8.72 2.07
N SER A 441 -17.95 -9.10 1.32
CA SER A 441 -18.10 -10.48 0.81
C SER A 441 -16.92 -10.89 -0.06
N PHE A 442 -16.48 -10.02 -0.96
CA PHE A 442 -15.29 -10.27 -1.78
C PHE A 442 -14.01 -10.38 -0.95
N ILE A 443 -13.85 -9.56 0.09
CA ILE A 443 -12.72 -9.63 1.02
C ILE A 443 -12.73 -10.96 1.80
N GLU A 444 -13.90 -11.42 2.26
CA GLU A 444 -14.01 -12.72 2.93
C GLU A 444 -13.67 -13.88 1.98
N GLU A 445 -14.04 -13.80 0.69
CA GLU A 445 -13.57 -14.76 -0.32
C GLU A 445 -12.03 -14.74 -0.45
N LEU A 446 -11.41 -13.56 -0.43
CA LEU A 446 -9.95 -13.44 -0.47
C LEU A 446 -9.26 -14.07 0.75
N LYS A 447 -9.90 -14.04 1.92
CA LYS A 447 -9.39 -14.68 3.15
C LYS A 447 -9.45 -16.21 3.08
N GLU A 448 -10.25 -16.77 2.18
CA GLU A 448 -10.41 -18.22 2.05
C GLU A 448 -9.33 -18.89 1.17
N PHE A 449 -8.65 -18.12 0.31
CA PHE A 449 -7.49 -18.56 -0.48
C PHE A 449 -6.27 -18.83 0.39
#